data_AF-A0ABD5FFK3-F1
#
_entry.id   AF-A0ABD5FFK3-F1
#
_cell.length_a   1.000
_cell.length_b   1.000
_cell.length_c   1.000
_cell.angle_alpha   90.00
_cell.angle_beta   90.00
_cell.angle_gamma   90.00
#
_symmetry.space_group_name_H-M   'P 1'
#
loop_
_entity.id
_entity.type
_entity.pdbx_description
1 polymer ?
#
loop_
_entity_poly.entity_id
_entity_poly.type
_entity_poly.pdbx_seq_one_letter_code
_entity_poly.pdbx_strand_id
1 'polypeptide(L)'
;MKKRVLRETNGGVQEEAGQLLEKIMTTIEDFSTVHDRTDLEKKLIELFQTRDDYPYDQEINHEISLLDVLTLDAVQIIEQVEDYQEAIRLGSRPLLKKGQITSNYIQSMIESHNMDDSYIVLGNEVAIPHSRPEEGVNELAVSLLHVRQGVNFSRSERVHFVFIIAPINQESHINALFEIMSIAEDEHRLRYMRTCSTPQELAKINIFTDIVEGGMKAINNGRPMELFELENLRSRGMKAVLEEYYHLLATKTWR
;
A
#
# COMPACT_ATOMS: atom_id res chain seq x y z
N MET A 1 -10.33 32.79 32.53
CA MET A 1 -8.91 32.35 32.58
C MET A 1 -8.59 31.30 31.50
N LYS A 2 -8.91 31.55 30.22
CA LYS A 2 -8.55 30.66 29.08
C LYS A 2 -7.55 31.35 28.14
N LYS A 3 -6.34 31.64 28.62
CA LYS A 3 -5.19 32.06 27.79
C LYS A 3 -3.90 31.65 28.50
N ARG A 4 -3.52 30.37 28.43
CA ARG A 4 -2.13 29.96 28.78
C ARG A 4 -1.61 28.62 28.25
N VAL A 5 -2.29 27.92 27.32
CA VAL A 5 -1.82 26.59 26.85
C VAL A 5 -1.76 26.48 25.33
N LEU A 6 -1.37 27.55 24.62
CA LEU A 6 -1.23 27.53 23.15
C LEU A 6 0.03 28.24 22.67
N ARG A 7 1.14 28.08 23.40
CA ARG A 7 2.43 28.66 22.99
C ARG A 7 3.60 27.68 22.96
N GLU A 8 3.41 26.41 23.31
CA GLU A 8 4.52 25.46 23.43
C GLU A 8 4.57 24.38 22.33
N THR A 9 3.55 24.24 21.47
CA THR A 9 3.52 23.17 20.44
C THR A 9 3.97 23.62 19.04
N ASN A 10 3.95 24.92 18.72
CA ASN A 10 4.36 25.40 17.38
C ASN A 10 5.89 25.54 17.22
N GLY A 11 6.66 25.56 18.31
CA GLY A 11 8.11 25.73 18.26
C GLY A 11 8.85 24.49 17.74
N GLY A 12 8.46 23.30 18.21
CA GLY A 12 9.14 22.04 17.84
C GLY A 12 8.93 21.64 16.38
N VAL A 13 7.73 21.84 15.83
CA VAL A 13 7.41 21.45 14.45
C VAL A 13 8.14 22.35 13.43
N GLN A 14 8.25 23.66 13.70
CA GLN A 14 9.04 24.57 12.85
C GLN A 14 10.53 24.27 12.91
N GLU A 15 11.02 23.81 14.06
CA GLU A 15 12.44 23.47 14.26
C GLU A 15 12.82 22.17 13.53
N GLU A 16 11.94 21.16 13.53
CA GLU A 16 12.13 19.89 12.80
C GLU A 16 12.09 20.09 11.26
N ALA A 17 11.15 20.90 10.76
CA ALA A 17 11.06 21.21 9.33
C ALA A 17 12.30 21.96 8.83
N GLY A 18 12.83 22.90 9.63
CA GLY A 18 14.08 23.60 9.32
C GLY A 18 15.28 22.65 9.25
N GLN A 19 15.36 21.67 10.16
CA GLN A 19 16.43 20.66 10.16
C GLN A 19 16.38 19.74 8.94
N LEU A 20 15.18 19.38 8.46
CA LEU A 20 15.04 18.57 7.25
C LEU A 20 15.46 19.34 6.00
N LEU A 21 15.02 20.60 5.87
CA LEU A 21 15.40 21.45 4.75
C LEU A 21 16.92 21.60 4.66
N GLU A 22 17.59 21.84 5.78
CA GLU A 22 19.06 21.94 5.83
C GLU A 22 19.76 20.65 5.37
N LYS A 23 19.25 19.48 5.78
CA LYS A 23 19.79 18.19 5.32
C LYS A 23 19.65 18.01 3.82
N ILE A 24 18.50 18.39 3.25
CA ILE A 24 18.25 18.31 1.81
C ILE A 24 19.20 19.25 1.06
N MET A 25 19.34 20.49 1.51
CA MET A 25 20.25 21.47 0.91
C MET A 25 21.70 21.01 0.93
N THR A 26 22.15 20.50 2.08
CA THR A 26 23.51 19.95 2.21
C THR A 26 23.74 18.79 1.25
N THR A 27 22.76 17.88 1.14
CA THR A 27 22.83 16.75 0.19
C THR A 27 22.92 17.24 -1.26
N ILE A 28 22.13 18.24 -1.66
CA ILE A 28 22.19 18.78 -3.03
C ILE A 28 23.56 19.40 -3.33
N GLU A 29 24.12 20.12 -2.36
CA GLU A 29 25.44 20.74 -2.47
C GLU A 29 26.57 19.71 -2.53
N ASP A 30 26.41 18.52 -1.92
CA ASP A 30 27.36 17.42 -2.00
C ASP A 30 27.49 16.83 -3.42
N PHE A 31 26.42 16.91 -4.23
CA PHE A 31 26.36 16.30 -5.56
C PHE A 31 26.28 17.31 -6.72
N SER A 32 26.13 18.60 -6.43
CA SER A 32 25.92 19.61 -7.47
C SER A 32 26.40 21.00 -7.06
N THR A 33 26.65 21.86 -8.07
CA THR A 33 26.90 23.28 -7.82
C THR A 33 25.58 24.03 -7.75
N VAL A 34 25.25 24.55 -6.58
CA VAL A 34 24.04 25.37 -6.38
C VAL A 34 24.34 26.83 -6.73
N HIS A 35 23.75 27.33 -7.82
CA HIS A 35 23.98 28.69 -8.32
C HIS A 35 23.32 29.78 -7.46
N ASP A 36 22.16 29.47 -6.87
CA ASP A 36 21.45 30.35 -5.94
C ASP A 36 20.79 29.52 -4.85
N ARG A 37 21.47 29.44 -3.70
CA ARG A 37 21.02 28.66 -2.54
C ARG A 37 19.70 29.18 -1.98
N THR A 38 19.54 30.50 -1.96
CA THR A 38 18.37 31.15 -1.35
C THR A 38 17.12 30.91 -2.18
N ASP A 39 17.23 31.04 -3.51
CA ASP A 39 16.09 30.84 -4.40
C ASP A 39 15.74 29.34 -4.51
N LEU A 40 16.74 28.46 -4.43
CA LEU A 40 16.51 27.01 -4.32
C LEU A 40 15.81 26.64 -3.00
N GLU A 41 16.28 27.14 -1.87
CA GLU A 41 15.62 26.95 -0.57
C GLU A 41 14.19 27.44 -0.61
N LYS A 42 13.96 28.64 -1.15
CA LYS A 42 12.63 29.21 -1.29
C LYS A 42 11.73 28.32 -2.15
N LYS A 43 12.23 27.80 -3.28
CA LYS A 43 11.47 26.87 -4.14
C LYS A 43 11.22 25.53 -3.48
N LEU A 44 12.16 25.01 -2.69
CA LEU A 44 11.97 23.78 -1.92
C LEU A 44 10.94 24.01 -0.82
N ILE A 45 11.00 25.14 -0.12
CA ILE A 45 9.98 25.56 0.84
C ILE A 45 8.63 25.66 0.14
N GLU A 46 8.53 26.32 -1.02
CA GLU A 46 7.30 26.37 -1.81
C GLU A 46 6.82 24.96 -2.24
N LEU A 47 7.72 24.06 -2.64
CA LEU A 47 7.41 22.68 -3.01
C LEU A 47 6.87 21.86 -1.83
N PHE A 48 7.41 22.08 -0.63
CA PHE A 48 6.98 21.41 0.59
C PHE A 48 5.78 22.09 1.26
N GLN A 49 5.58 23.40 1.05
CA GLN A 49 4.41 24.15 1.51
C GLN A 49 3.21 23.96 0.57
N THR A 50 3.42 23.77 -0.73
CA THR A 50 2.36 23.33 -1.65
C THR A 50 1.93 21.88 -1.39
N ARG A 51 2.69 21.12 -0.59
CA ARG A 51 2.25 19.85 0.01
C ARG A 51 1.36 20.00 1.25
N ASP A 52 1.28 21.18 1.89
CA ASP A 52 0.30 21.46 2.95
C ASP A 52 -1.12 21.73 2.39
N ASP A 53 -1.25 21.85 1.06
CA ASP A 53 -2.52 21.74 0.32
C ASP A 53 -2.85 20.28 -0.05
N TYR A 54 -2.23 19.28 0.59
CA TYR A 54 -2.84 17.96 0.73
C TYR A 54 -3.65 17.96 2.03
N PRO A 55 -4.93 18.34 1.96
CA PRO A 55 -5.74 18.50 3.14
C PRO A 55 -5.90 17.13 3.81
N TYR A 56 -5.32 16.99 5.00
CA TYR A 56 -5.64 15.89 5.91
C TYR A 56 -7.10 15.96 6.42
N ASP A 57 -7.89 16.97 5.97
CA ASP A 57 -9.31 17.19 6.27
C ASP A 57 -10.07 17.89 5.11
N GLN A 58 -9.92 17.45 3.84
CA GLN A 58 -10.95 17.71 2.82
C GLN A 58 -11.52 16.37 2.39
N GLU A 59 -12.84 16.36 2.17
CA GLU A 59 -13.54 15.31 1.45
C GLU A 59 -12.67 14.87 0.28
N ILE A 60 -12.10 13.66 0.37
CA ILE A 60 -11.32 13.06 -0.70
C ILE A 60 -12.22 13.12 -1.93
N ASN A 61 -11.87 13.99 -2.86
CA ASN A 61 -12.41 13.92 -4.20
C ASN A 61 -11.97 12.53 -4.66
N HIS A 62 -12.91 11.58 -4.75
CA HIS A 62 -12.70 10.15 -5.00
C HIS A 62 -11.93 9.92 -6.31
N GLU A 63 -10.64 10.23 -6.33
CA GLU A 63 -9.67 9.56 -7.19
C GLU A 63 -9.68 8.11 -6.74
N ILE A 64 -10.00 7.24 -7.70
CA ILE A 64 -10.25 5.82 -7.47
C ILE A 64 -9.07 5.23 -6.70
N SER A 65 -9.28 4.86 -5.43
CA SER A 65 -8.27 4.15 -4.64
C SER A 65 -8.01 2.82 -5.35
N LEU A 66 -6.77 2.33 -5.31
CA LEU A 66 -6.45 1.07 -5.97
C LEU A 66 -7.30 -0.09 -5.46
N LEU A 67 -7.61 0.00 -4.18
CA LEU A 67 -8.48 -0.91 -3.47
C LEU A 67 -9.96 -0.77 -3.85
N ASP A 68 -10.40 0.39 -4.35
CA ASP A 68 -11.73 0.55 -4.95
C ASP A 68 -11.88 -0.27 -6.23
N VAL A 69 -10.76 -0.57 -6.92
CA VAL A 69 -10.74 -1.38 -8.15
C VAL A 69 -10.53 -2.87 -7.86
N LEU A 70 -10.02 -3.22 -6.67
CA LEU A 70 -9.83 -4.63 -6.26
C LEU A 70 -11.17 -5.28 -5.93
N THR A 71 -11.80 -5.82 -6.97
CA THR A 71 -13.06 -6.54 -6.87
C THR A 71 -12.86 -7.96 -6.33
N LEU A 72 -13.85 -8.48 -5.60
CA LEU A 72 -13.79 -9.83 -4.99
C LEU A 72 -13.47 -10.93 -5.99
N ASP A 73 -14.00 -10.85 -7.20
CA ASP A 73 -13.77 -11.82 -8.27
C ASP A 73 -12.39 -11.69 -8.94
N ALA A 74 -11.65 -10.63 -8.64
CA ALA A 74 -10.24 -10.44 -8.97
C ALA A 74 -9.29 -10.88 -7.83
N VAL A 75 -9.81 -11.47 -6.75
CA VAL A 75 -9.02 -12.00 -5.63
C VAL A 75 -8.99 -13.53 -5.68
N GLN A 76 -7.80 -14.10 -5.59
CA GLN A 76 -7.57 -15.54 -5.63
C GLN A 76 -6.63 -15.96 -4.50
N ILE A 77 -6.92 -17.11 -3.89
CA ILE A 77 -6.03 -17.77 -2.94
C ILE A 77 -5.74 -19.16 -3.49
N ILE A 78 -4.46 -19.50 -3.60
CA ILE A 78 -3.99 -20.81 -4.07
C ILE A 78 -2.89 -21.33 -3.14
N GLU A 79 -2.71 -22.64 -3.13
CA GLU A 79 -1.75 -23.28 -2.25
C GLU A 79 -0.30 -23.04 -2.73
N GLN A 80 -0.05 -23.30 -4.01
CA GLN A 80 1.27 -23.25 -4.61
C GLN A 80 1.18 -23.00 -6.12
N VAL A 81 2.30 -22.61 -6.71
CA VAL A 81 2.55 -22.49 -8.15
C VAL A 81 3.94 -23.06 -8.44
N GLU A 82 4.18 -23.44 -9.68
CA GLU A 82 5.45 -23.95 -10.18
C GLU A 82 6.52 -22.85 -10.20
N ASP A 83 6.18 -21.66 -10.72
CA ASP A 83 7.11 -20.55 -10.89
C ASP A 83 6.39 -19.18 -10.93
N TYR A 84 7.18 -18.11 -11.04
CA TYR A 84 6.68 -16.74 -11.14
C TYR A 84 5.80 -16.53 -12.40
N GLN A 85 6.05 -17.28 -13.48
CA GLN A 85 5.34 -17.13 -14.74
C GLN A 85 3.92 -17.67 -14.59
N GLU A 86 3.77 -18.81 -13.91
CA GLU A 86 2.46 -19.33 -13.51
C GLU A 86 1.75 -18.37 -12.55
N ALA A 87 2.45 -17.79 -11.57
CA ALA A 87 1.87 -16.80 -10.67
C ALA A 87 1.31 -15.59 -11.44
N ILE A 88 2.08 -15.04 -12.40
CA ILE A 88 1.64 -13.92 -13.26
C ILE A 88 0.41 -14.33 -14.08
N ARG A 89 0.41 -15.52 -14.70
CA ARG A 89 -0.73 -16.01 -15.50
C ARG A 89 -1.98 -16.20 -14.64
N LEU A 90 -1.84 -16.81 -13.46
CA LEU A 90 -2.95 -17.09 -12.56
C LEU A 90 -3.53 -15.82 -11.95
N GLY A 91 -2.67 -14.87 -11.54
CA GLY A 91 -3.08 -13.57 -11.04
C GLY A 91 -3.77 -12.74 -12.12
N SER A 92 -3.30 -12.78 -13.36
CA SER A 92 -3.88 -12.04 -14.48
C SER A 92 -5.21 -12.60 -14.98
N ARG A 93 -5.56 -13.84 -14.60
CA ARG A 93 -6.70 -14.58 -15.17
C ARG A 93 -8.06 -13.88 -15.01
N PRO A 94 -8.41 -13.26 -13.87
CA PRO A 94 -9.66 -12.54 -13.73
C PRO A 94 -9.74 -11.33 -14.68
N LEU A 95 -8.63 -10.58 -14.77
CA LEU A 95 -8.55 -9.39 -15.61
C LEU A 95 -8.66 -9.74 -17.10
N LEU A 96 -8.00 -10.83 -17.51
CA LEU A 96 -8.09 -11.36 -18.87
C LEU A 96 -9.50 -11.82 -19.22
N LYS A 97 -10.18 -12.53 -18.30
CA LYS A 97 -11.56 -13.01 -18.51
C LYS A 97 -12.57 -11.86 -18.66
N LYS A 98 -12.33 -10.75 -17.97
CA LYS A 98 -13.14 -9.52 -18.08
C LYS A 98 -12.80 -8.69 -19.32
N GLY A 99 -11.73 -9.04 -20.05
CA GLY A 99 -11.27 -8.26 -21.20
C GLY A 99 -10.55 -6.95 -20.81
N GLN A 100 -10.18 -6.77 -19.54
CA GLN A 100 -9.51 -5.56 -19.05
C GLN A 100 -8.04 -5.49 -19.47
N ILE A 101 -7.44 -6.66 -19.75
CA ILE A 101 -6.11 -6.82 -20.31
C ILE A 101 -6.13 -7.86 -21.43
N THR A 102 -5.10 -7.86 -22.26
CA THR A 102 -4.89 -8.87 -23.31
C THR A 102 -3.87 -9.93 -22.89
N SER A 103 -3.79 -11.03 -23.65
CA SER A 103 -2.73 -12.03 -23.47
C SER A 103 -1.33 -11.47 -23.74
N ASN A 104 -1.22 -10.45 -24.60
CA ASN A 104 0.04 -9.77 -24.89
C ASN A 104 0.59 -9.09 -23.62
N TYR A 105 -0.29 -8.46 -22.83
CA TYR A 105 0.10 -7.83 -21.57
C TYR A 105 0.73 -8.82 -20.60
N ILE A 106 0.14 -10.00 -20.47
CA ILE A 106 0.65 -11.10 -19.62
C ILE A 106 2.01 -11.57 -20.11
N GLN A 107 2.16 -11.78 -21.42
CA GLN A 107 3.41 -12.23 -22.01
C GLN A 107 4.51 -11.17 -21.82
N SER A 108 4.17 -9.90 -22.02
CA SER A 108 5.08 -8.76 -21.81
C SER A 108 5.61 -8.71 -20.38
N MET A 109 4.76 -8.88 -19.36
CA MET A 109 5.19 -8.97 -17.95
C MET A 109 6.15 -10.13 -17.68
N ILE A 110 5.93 -11.28 -18.33
CA ILE A 110 6.78 -12.46 -18.16
C ILE A 110 8.14 -12.27 -18.81
N GLU A 111 8.17 -11.65 -19.99
CA GLU A 111 9.39 -11.40 -20.77
C GLU A 111 10.24 -10.26 -20.22
N SER A 112 9.62 -9.23 -19.63
CA SER A 112 10.33 -8.11 -19.02
C SER A 112 10.94 -8.43 -17.66
N HIS A 113 10.46 -9.50 -17.01
CA HIS A 113 10.91 -9.86 -15.67
C HIS A 113 12.31 -10.49 -15.67
N ASN A 114 13.17 -10.00 -14.78
CA ASN A 114 14.50 -10.53 -14.54
C ASN A 114 14.66 -10.96 -13.08
N MET A 115 14.94 -12.24 -12.85
CA MET A 115 15.13 -12.81 -11.51
C MET A 115 16.36 -12.27 -10.77
N ASP A 116 17.34 -11.71 -11.50
CA ASP A 116 18.57 -11.14 -10.93
C ASP A 116 18.42 -9.67 -10.55
N ASP A 117 17.46 -8.97 -11.16
CA ASP A 117 17.19 -7.53 -10.97
C ASP A 117 15.69 -7.27 -11.09
N SER A 118 14.93 -7.80 -10.13
CA SER A 118 13.47 -7.76 -10.17
C SER A 118 12.93 -6.45 -9.62
N TYR A 119 12.72 -5.48 -10.51
CA TYR A 119 12.05 -4.21 -10.16
C TYR A 119 10.59 -4.37 -9.68
N ILE A 120 9.95 -5.52 -9.97
CA ILE A 120 8.55 -5.78 -9.60
C ILE A 120 8.38 -6.36 -8.21
N VAL A 121 9.47 -6.69 -7.50
CA VAL A 121 9.40 -7.16 -6.11
C VAL A 121 9.61 -5.96 -5.21
N LEU A 122 8.63 -5.66 -4.35
CA LEU A 122 8.68 -4.51 -3.44
C LEU A 122 9.33 -4.86 -2.08
N GLY A 123 9.71 -6.13 -1.90
CA GLY A 123 10.10 -6.68 -0.61
C GLY A 123 8.91 -7.16 0.21
N ASN A 124 9.18 -7.71 1.40
CA ASN A 124 8.18 -8.15 2.38
C ASN A 124 7.04 -8.99 1.78
N GLU A 125 7.42 -9.99 0.97
CA GLU A 125 6.49 -10.98 0.39
C GLU A 125 5.55 -10.45 -0.72
N VAL A 126 5.75 -9.22 -1.23
CA VAL A 126 4.87 -8.59 -2.22
C VAL A 126 5.57 -8.40 -3.58
N ALA A 127 4.87 -8.75 -4.66
CA ALA A 127 5.23 -8.38 -6.03
C ALA A 127 4.09 -7.65 -6.74
N ILE A 128 4.47 -6.77 -7.67
CA ILE A 128 3.57 -5.94 -8.48
C ILE A 128 3.82 -6.11 -9.99
N PRO A 129 3.63 -7.30 -10.58
CA PRO A 129 3.84 -7.45 -12.02
C PRO A 129 2.97 -6.47 -12.81
N HIS A 130 3.62 -5.70 -13.68
CA HIS A 130 3.00 -4.75 -14.59
C HIS A 130 3.89 -4.56 -15.83
N SER A 131 3.26 -4.20 -16.95
CA SER A 131 3.94 -3.75 -18.17
C SER A 131 3.36 -2.41 -18.63
N ARG A 132 3.86 -1.88 -19.75
CA ARG A 132 3.38 -0.61 -20.29
C ARG A 132 1.92 -0.74 -20.78
N PRO A 133 1.07 0.29 -20.60
CA PRO A 133 -0.34 0.21 -21.01
C PRO A 133 -0.55 -0.19 -22.46
N GLU A 134 0.30 0.29 -23.38
CA GLU A 134 0.26 -0.03 -24.81
C GLU A 134 0.51 -1.50 -25.16
N GLU A 135 1.03 -2.30 -24.22
CA GLU A 135 1.20 -3.75 -24.37
C GLU A 135 -0.12 -4.51 -24.18
N GLY A 136 -1.23 -3.80 -23.98
CA GLY A 136 -2.58 -4.33 -24.09
C GLY A 136 -3.39 -4.25 -22.80
N VAL A 137 -3.35 -3.11 -22.13
CA VAL A 137 -4.34 -2.69 -21.13
C VAL A 137 -5.51 -2.04 -21.85
N ASN A 138 -6.73 -2.51 -21.56
CA ASN A 138 -7.97 -1.95 -22.09
C ASN A 138 -8.71 -1.08 -21.06
N GLU A 139 -8.61 -1.45 -19.77
CA GLU A 139 -9.29 -0.78 -18.66
C GLU A 139 -8.39 -0.77 -17.41
N LEU A 140 -8.57 0.24 -16.55
CA LEU A 140 -7.91 0.28 -15.25
C LEU A 140 -8.35 -0.93 -14.43
N ALA A 141 -7.40 -1.76 -14.01
CA ALA A 141 -7.74 -2.98 -13.29
C ALA A 141 -6.62 -3.46 -12.36
N VAL A 142 -7.04 -4.17 -11.31
CA VAL A 142 -6.15 -4.79 -10.32
C VAL A 142 -6.68 -6.15 -9.93
N SER A 143 -5.78 -7.09 -9.73
CA SER A 143 -6.08 -8.40 -9.15
C SER A 143 -5.04 -8.79 -8.12
N LEU A 144 -5.47 -9.58 -7.14
CA LEU A 144 -4.62 -10.08 -6.06
C LEU A 144 -4.61 -11.60 -6.05
N LEU A 145 -3.42 -12.18 -6.20
CA LEU A 145 -3.17 -13.60 -5.99
C LEU A 145 -2.37 -13.79 -4.70
N HIS A 146 -2.92 -14.56 -3.76
CA HIS A 146 -2.21 -15.06 -2.59
C HIS A 146 -1.76 -16.50 -2.85
N VAL A 147 -0.45 -16.73 -2.85
CA VAL A 147 0.21 -18.04 -2.94
C VAL A 147 0.67 -18.44 -1.54
N ARG A 148 0.00 -19.41 -0.91
CA ARG A 148 0.25 -19.76 0.51
C ARG A 148 1.68 -20.18 0.78
N GLN A 149 2.25 -21.01 -0.07
CA GLN A 149 3.64 -21.46 0.06
C GLN A 149 4.67 -20.46 -0.47
N GLY A 150 4.20 -19.37 -1.09
CA GLY A 150 5.02 -18.38 -1.75
C GLY A 150 5.71 -18.90 -3.01
N VAL A 151 6.24 -17.98 -3.80
CA VAL A 151 6.90 -18.23 -5.08
C VAL A 151 8.09 -17.29 -5.22
N ASN A 152 9.18 -17.77 -5.80
CA ASN A 152 10.38 -16.96 -5.99
C ASN A 152 10.19 -16.07 -7.24
N PHE A 153 10.17 -14.76 -7.02
CA PHE A 153 10.25 -13.73 -8.07
C PHE A 153 11.66 -13.11 -8.15
N SER A 154 12.54 -13.44 -7.22
CA SER A 154 13.95 -13.10 -7.30
C SER A 154 14.77 -14.24 -6.70
N ARG A 155 16.10 -14.17 -6.81
CA ARG A 155 16.97 -15.18 -6.19
C ARG A 155 16.94 -15.15 -4.67
N SER A 156 16.59 -14.02 -4.07
CA SER A 156 16.69 -13.79 -2.62
C SER A 156 15.34 -13.74 -1.92
N GLU A 157 14.25 -13.46 -2.63
CA GLU A 157 12.96 -13.16 -2.02
C GLU A 157 11.84 -14.09 -2.50
N ARG A 158 11.05 -14.53 -1.52
CA ARG A 158 9.84 -15.32 -1.72
C ARG A 158 8.64 -14.41 -1.57
N VAL A 159 7.79 -14.39 -2.58
CA VAL A 159 6.59 -13.57 -2.66
C VAL A 159 5.38 -14.43 -2.36
N HIS A 160 4.50 -13.96 -1.49
CA HIS A 160 3.22 -14.59 -1.17
C HIS A 160 2.04 -13.83 -1.80
N PHE A 161 2.19 -12.54 -2.07
CA PHE A 161 1.13 -11.69 -2.60
C PHE A 161 1.55 -11.07 -3.92
N VAL A 162 0.82 -11.40 -4.98
CA VAL A 162 1.07 -10.90 -6.34
C VAL A 162 -0.09 -10.00 -6.74
N PHE A 163 0.18 -8.70 -6.86
CA PHE A 163 -0.76 -7.71 -7.34
C PHE A 163 -0.49 -7.44 -8.82
N ILE A 164 -1.37 -7.90 -9.71
CA ILE A 164 -1.30 -7.48 -11.12
C ILE A 164 -1.93 -6.10 -11.20
N ILE A 165 -1.19 -5.14 -11.75
CA ILE A 165 -1.65 -3.76 -11.94
C ILE A 165 -1.73 -3.49 -13.44
N ALA A 166 -2.89 -3.00 -13.90
CA ALA A 166 -3.13 -2.61 -15.28
C ALA A 166 -3.51 -1.12 -15.31
N PRO A 167 -2.53 -0.20 -15.25
CA PRO A 167 -2.80 1.24 -15.28
C PRO A 167 -3.15 1.71 -16.69
N ILE A 168 -4.01 2.73 -16.81
CA ILE A 168 -4.36 3.37 -18.09
C ILE A 168 -3.64 4.70 -18.33
N ASN A 169 -3.03 5.27 -17.29
CA ASN A 169 -2.21 6.49 -17.35
C ASN A 169 -1.16 6.51 -16.22
N GLN A 170 -0.25 7.48 -16.24
CA GLN A 170 0.83 7.58 -15.24
C GLN A 170 0.34 7.91 -13.81
N GLU A 171 -0.72 8.68 -13.67
CA GLU A 171 -1.24 9.11 -12.36
C GLU A 171 -1.89 7.95 -11.60
N SER A 172 -2.81 7.23 -12.25
CA SER A 172 -3.41 6.01 -11.69
C SER A 172 -2.38 4.93 -11.36
N HIS A 173 -1.28 4.87 -12.12
CA HIS A 173 -0.16 3.98 -11.83
C HIS A 173 0.55 4.33 -10.51
N ILE A 174 0.79 5.61 -10.26
CA ILE A 174 1.53 6.07 -9.08
C ILE A 174 0.69 5.88 -7.80
N ASN A 175 -0.60 6.21 -7.85
CA ASN A 175 -1.50 6.01 -6.71
C ASN A 175 -1.61 4.52 -6.35
N ALA A 176 -1.73 3.66 -7.36
CA ALA A 176 -1.68 2.20 -7.19
C ALA A 176 -0.43 1.74 -6.44
N LEU A 177 0.71 2.24 -6.91
CA LEU A 177 2.01 1.84 -6.40
C LEU A 177 2.17 2.22 -4.92
N PHE A 178 1.81 3.45 -4.54
CA PHE A 178 1.93 3.91 -3.15
C PHE A 178 1.05 3.12 -2.18
N GLU A 179 -0.18 2.79 -2.57
CA GLU A 179 -1.06 1.98 -1.71
C GLU A 179 -0.50 0.57 -1.49
N ILE A 180 -0.01 -0.09 -2.55
CA ILE A 180 0.58 -1.43 -2.42
C ILE A 180 1.89 -1.38 -1.65
N MET A 181 2.72 -0.35 -1.84
CA MET A 181 3.92 -0.13 -1.02
C MET A 181 3.55 0.02 0.46
N SER A 182 2.50 0.78 0.78
CA SER A 182 2.00 0.89 2.15
C SER A 182 1.53 -0.46 2.72
N ILE A 183 0.95 -1.34 1.90
CA ILE A 183 0.63 -2.72 2.32
C ILE A 183 1.91 -3.52 2.56
N ALA A 184 2.88 -3.44 1.68
CA ALA A 184 4.15 -4.17 1.77
C ALA A 184 4.99 -3.74 2.98
N GLU A 185 4.90 -2.49 3.42
CA GLU A 185 5.62 -1.97 4.58
C GLU A 185 4.90 -2.23 5.91
N ASP A 186 3.64 -2.65 5.88
CA ASP A 186 2.80 -2.88 7.07
C ASP A 186 2.72 -4.38 7.41
N GLU A 187 3.55 -4.81 8.37
CA GLU A 187 3.55 -6.20 8.85
C GLU A 187 2.23 -6.67 9.47
N HIS A 188 1.40 -5.76 9.99
CA HIS A 188 0.08 -6.13 10.51
C HIS A 188 -0.87 -6.46 9.36
N ARG A 189 -0.84 -5.66 8.28
CA ARG A 189 -1.58 -5.96 7.05
C ARG A 189 -1.12 -7.26 6.43
N LEU A 190 0.18 -7.47 6.29
CA LEU A 190 0.72 -8.72 5.74
C LEU A 190 0.34 -9.93 6.60
N ARG A 191 0.38 -9.80 7.94
CA ARG A 191 -0.06 -10.89 8.84
C ARG A 191 -1.54 -11.21 8.66
N TYR A 192 -2.39 -10.19 8.55
CA TYR A 192 -3.80 -10.37 8.24
C TYR A 192 -4.01 -11.07 6.89
N MET A 193 -3.31 -10.66 5.83
CA MET A 193 -3.43 -11.27 4.51
C MET A 193 -2.99 -12.75 4.53
N ARG A 194 -1.94 -13.09 5.28
CA ARG A 194 -1.45 -14.48 5.45
C ARG A 194 -2.50 -15.38 6.11
N THR A 195 -3.25 -14.88 7.09
CA THR A 195 -4.26 -15.65 7.83
C THR A 195 -5.61 -15.75 7.11
N CYS A 196 -5.85 -14.92 6.08
CA CYS A 196 -7.06 -15.00 5.27
C CYS A 196 -7.23 -16.41 4.66
N SER A 197 -8.39 -17.00 4.88
CA SER A 197 -8.76 -18.33 4.37
C SER A 197 -9.64 -18.27 3.13
N THR A 198 -10.24 -17.11 2.86
CA THR A 198 -11.17 -16.89 1.76
C THR A 198 -10.84 -15.61 0.97
N PRO A 199 -11.11 -15.56 -0.35
CA PRO A 199 -11.01 -14.32 -1.13
C PRO A 199 -11.84 -13.17 -0.53
N GLN A 200 -12.96 -13.47 0.12
CA GLN A 200 -13.83 -12.50 0.79
C GLN A 200 -13.16 -11.82 1.99
N GLU A 201 -12.33 -12.54 2.73
CA GLU A 201 -11.51 -11.95 3.80
C GLU A 201 -10.40 -11.11 3.20
N LEU A 202 -9.68 -11.66 2.22
CA LEU A 202 -8.53 -10.98 1.62
C LEU A 202 -8.92 -9.70 0.89
N ALA A 203 -10.07 -9.68 0.21
CA ALA A 203 -10.60 -8.48 -0.45
C ALA A 203 -10.89 -7.32 0.53
N LYS A 204 -11.05 -7.59 1.82
CA LYS A 204 -11.29 -6.57 2.86
C LYS A 204 -10.00 -5.89 3.34
N ILE A 205 -8.85 -6.19 2.74
CA ILE A 205 -7.59 -5.51 3.04
C ILE A 205 -7.74 -3.97 2.93
N ASN A 206 -8.68 -3.50 2.10
CA ASN A 206 -8.99 -2.09 1.93
C ASN A 206 -9.54 -1.37 3.15
N ILE A 207 -10.41 -2.04 3.90
CA ILE A 207 -11.01 -1.53 5.14
C ILE A 207 -10.23 -1.99 6.38
N PHE A 208 -9.12 -2.72 6.19
CA PHE A 208 -8.27 -3.16 7.30
C PHE A 208 -7.77 -1.96 8.10
N THR A 209 -7.27 -0.92 7.42
CA THR A 209 -6.81 0.32 8.04
C THR A 209 -7.92 0.99 8.82
N ASP A 210 -9.11 1.14 8.24
CA ASP A 210 -10.24 1.78 8.91
C ASP A 210 -10.73 1.00 10.15
N ILE A 211 -10.72 -0.33 10.08
CA ILE A 211 -11.15 -1.18 11.19
C ILE A 211 -10.08 -1.21 12.29
N VAL A 212 -8.81 -1.32 11.92
CA VAL A 212 -7.69 -1.39 12.87
C VAL A 212 -7.46 -0.01 13.48
N GLU A 213 -7.35 1.06 12.70
CA GLU A 213 -7.27 2.43 13.22
C GLU A 213 -8.52 2.84 13.99
N GLY A 214 -9.72 2.49 13.52
CA GLY A 214 -10.98 2.78 14.24
C GLY A 214 -11.04 2.07 15.58
N GLY A 215 -10.69 0.78 15.61
CA GLY A 215 -10.58 -0.03 16.82
C GLY A 215 -9.46 0.45 17.76
N MET A 216 -8.35 0.93 17.22
CA MET A 216 -7.19 1.43 17.97
C MET A 216 -7.38 2.86 18.50
N LYS A 217 -8.00 3.77 17.74
CA LYS A 217 -8.41 5.11 18.19
C LYS A 217 -9.39 4.99 19.36
N ALA A 218 -10.26 3.99 19.36
CA ALA A 218 -11.11 3.68 20.51
C ALA A 218 -10.28 3.25 21.74
N ILE A 219 -9.30 2.35 21.57
CA ILE A 219 -8.38 1.90 22.65
C ILE A 219 -7.57 3.05 23.24
N ASN A 220 -6.97 3.91 22.40
CA ASN A 220 -6.18 5.06 22.86
C ASN A 220 -6.98 6.09 23.64
N ASN A 221 -8.29 6.15 23.38
CA ASN A 221 -9.24 6.97 24.14
C ASN A 221 -9.80 6.25 25.38
N GLY A 222 -9.21 5.11 25.78
CA GLY A 222 -9.59 4.35 26.96
C GLY A 222 -10.85 3.49 26.78
N ARG A 223 -11.26 3.22 25.54
CA ARG A 223 -12.45 2.42 25.22
C ARG A 223 -12.09 1.27 24.27
N PRO A 224 -11.68 0.10 24.78
CA PRO A 224 -11.54 -1.09 23.93
C PRO A 224 -12.85 -1.39 23.19
N MET A 225 -12.78 -2.09 22.05
CA MET A 225 -13.98 -2.48 21.31
C MET A 225 -14.93 -3.25 22.22
N GLU A 226 -16.19 -2.84 22.23
CA GLU A 226 -17.24 -3.50 23.01
C GLU A 226 -17.55 -4.87 22.40
N LEU A 227 -18.12 -5.78 23.21
CA LEU A 227 -18.47 -7.14 22.77
C LEU A 227 -19.32 -7.15 21.48
N PHE A 228 -20.20 -6.15 21.34
CA PHE A 228 -21.07 -5.98 20.18
C PHE A 228 -20.29 -5.63 18.89
N GLU A 229 -19.22 -4.85 18.98
CA GLU A 229 -18.38 -4.47 17.84
C GLU A 229 -17.55 -5.68 17.38
N LEU A 230 -17.05 -6.47 18.34
CA LEU A 230 -16.37 -7.74 18.07
C LEU A 230 -17.32 -8.77 17.45
N GLU A 231 -18.55 -8.87 17.95
CA GLU A 231 -19.60 -9.73 17.36
C GLU A 231 -20.01 -9.26 15.96
N ASN A 232 -20.05 -7.95 15.71
CA ASN A 232 -20.31 -7.40 14.38
C ASN A 232 -19.20 -7.79 13.40
N LEU A 233 -17.92 -7.58 13.74
CA LEU A 233 -16.78 -8.04 12.93
C LEU A 233 -16.84 -9.56 12.70
N ARG A 234 -17.16 -10.34 13.73
CA ARG A 234 -17.31 -11.80 13.63
C ARG A 234 -18.43 -12.20 12.67
N SER A 235 -19.60 -11.57 12.78
CA SER A 235 -20.76 -11.82 11.91
C SER A 235 -20.51 -11.44 10.45
N ARG A 236 -19.61 -10.48 10.21
CA ARG A 236 -19.13 -10.10 8.88
C ARG A 236 -18.03 -11.03 8.36
N GLY A 237 -17.65 -12.08 9.09
CA GLY A 237 -16.61 -13.03 8.69
C GLY A 237 -15.22 -12.40 8.67
N MET A 238 -14.90 -11.56 9.66
CA MET A 238 -13.59 -10.88 9.79
C MET A 238 -12.73 -11.55 10.88
N LYS A 239 -12.61 -12.89 10.81
CA LYS A 239 -11.91 -13.67 11.83
C LYS A 239 -10.43 -13.29 11.93
N ALA A 240 -9.77 -13.12 10.78
CA ALA A 240 -8.37 -12.71 10.70
C ALA A 240 -8.12 -11.31 11.30
N VAL A 241 -9.06 -10.36 11.13
CA VAL A 241 -8.96 -9.02 11.74
C VAL A 241 -9.04 -9.12 13.26
N LEU A 242 -9.94 -9.97 13.77
CA LEU A 242 -10.09 -10.21 15.21
C LEU A 242 -8.84 -10.89 15.80
N GLU A 243 -8.25 -11.85 15.08
CA GLU A 243 -7.01 -12.51 15.51
C GLU A 243 -5.84 -11.52 15.62
N GLU A 244 -5.68 -10.62 14.64
CA GLU A 244 -4.65 -9.56 14.69
C GLU A 244 -4.93 -8.56 15.82
N TYR A 245 -6.19 -8.17 16.00
CA TYR A 245 -6.62 -7.28 17.10
C TYR A 245 -6.25 -7.85 18.47
N TYR A 246 -6.54 -9.13 18.73
CA TYR A 246 -6.16 -9.77 20.00
C TYR A 246 -4.66 -9.94 20.14
N HIS A 247 -3.93 -10.18 19.04
CA HIS A 247 -2.47 -10.24 19.05
C HIS A 247 -1.85 -8.92 19.52
N LEU A 248 -2.27 -7.81 18.92
CA LEU A 248 -1.84 -6.45 19.27
C LEU A 248 -2.13 -6.07 20.73
N LEU A 249 -3.32 -6.43 21.24
CA LEU A 249 -3.67 -6.23 22.65
C LEU A 249 -2.76 -7.02 23.60
N ALA A 250 -2.40 -8.26 23.23
CA ALA A 250 -1.61 -9.15 24.06
C ALA A 250 -0.13 -8.74 24.13
N THR A 251 0.44 -8.23 23.04
CA THR A 251 1.86 -7.90 22.95
C THR A 251 2.22 -6.55 23.57
N LYS A 252 1.24 -5.66 23.82
CA LYS A 252 1.47 -4.26 24.26
C LYS A 252 2.51 -3.53 23.40
N THR A 253 2.72 -3.98 22.16
CA THR A 253 3.68 -3.38 21.22
C THR A 253 3.21 -2.03 20.70
N TRP A 254 2.02 -1.61 21.11
CA TRP A 254 1.47 -0.29 20.88
C TRP A 254 1.77 0.61 22.08
N ARG A 255 2.81 1.44 21.95
CA ARG A 255 3.05 2.64 22.75
C ARG A 255 3.65 3.71 21.87
#